data_AF-A0A920NMB1-F1
#
_entry.id   AF-A0A920NMB1-F1
#
_cell.length_a   1.000
_cell.length_b   1.000
_cell.length_c   1.000
_cell.angle_alpha   90.00
_cell.angle_beta   90.00
_cell.angle_gamma   90.00
#
_symmetry.space_group_name_H-M   'P 1'
#
loop_
_entity.id
_entity.type
_entity.pdbx_description
1 polymer ?
#
loop_
_entity_poly.entity_id
_entity_poly.type
_entity_poly.pdbx_seq_one_letter_code
_entity_poly.pdbx_strand_id
1 'polypeptide(L)'
;MKLVEIIKGDKTNDETIAKAFDYVLKIKKIPIVVNDSRGFYTSRVFSTYPNEGLALLAEGNSPQEIESAGKKAGMPVGPLAVIDEVNIGLVAGIRNQTRKDLAAEGKKLPPGPADPVIDLMTEKLNRLGRANGRGFYEYPDNGKKYLWPELKKHFPPTKNPLSQNKMMERMLFVQVIETIRCYEENVVTSVEDANIGSIFGWGFAPIKGGTLQFVNDYGIQEFEKQAQKLAKKYGERFAPPELLIEMAANNQTF
;
A
#
# COMPACT_ATOMS: atom_id res chain seq x y z
N MET A 1 -5.84 -15.56 -4.11
CA MET A 1 -4.88 -15.31 -3.02
C MET A 1 -4.90 -16.47 -2.02
N LYS A 2 -3.80 -16.71 -1.29
CA LYS A 2 -3.66 -17.82 -0.31
C LYS A 2 -4.05 -17.42 1.12
N LEU A 3 -3.91 -16.15 1.46
CA LEU A 3 -4.25 -15.58 2.76
C LEU A 3 -5.77 -15.43 2.93
N VAL A 4 -6.24 -15.57 4.17
CA VAL A 4 -7.53 -15.06 4.66
C VAL A 4 -7.26 -14.26 5.93
N GLU A 5 -7.68 -13.01 5.94
CA GLU A 5 -7.60 -12.11 7.10
C GLU A 5 -8.87 -12.28 7.95
N ILE A 6 -8.72 -12.72 9.20
CA ILE A 6 -9.82 -12.90 10.15
C ILE A 6 -9.86 -11.65 11.04
N ILE A 7 -10.98 -10.93 10.98
CA ILE A 7 -11.12 -9.65 11.66
C ILE A 7 -11.83 -9.85 13.00
N LYS A 8 -11.17 -9.48 14.10
CA LYS A 8 -11.68 -9.47 15.46
C LYS A 8 -12.26 -8.09 15.77
N GLY A 9 -13.59 -7.98 15.75
CA GLY A 9 -14.28 -6.78 16.27
C GLY A 9 -14.43 -6.83 17.79
N ASP A 10 -14.77 -5.70 18.41
CA ASP A 10 -14.83 -5.50 19.88
C ASP A 10 -15.64 -6.55 20.67
N LYS A 11 -16.70 -7.10 20.06
CA LYS A 11 -17.59 -8.08 20.70
C LYS A 11 -17.31 -9.52 20.27
N THR A 12 -16.24 -9.76 19.51
CA THR A 12 -15.90 -11.08 18.99
C THR A 12 -15.07 -11.82 20.02
N ASN A 13 -15.61 -12.94 20.52
CA ASN A 13 -14.91 -13.77 21.51
C ASN A 13 -13.90 -14.73 20.87
N ASP A 14 -12.99 -15.25 21.68
CA ASP A 14 -11.89 -16.10 21.20
C ASP A 14 -12.37 -17.44 20.64
N GLU A 15 -13.50 -17.98 21.14
CA GLU A 15 -14.10 -19.21 20.59
C GLU A 15 -14.56 -19.00 19.13
N THR A 16 -15.12 -17.83 18.81
CA THR A 16 -15.54 -17.48 17.46
C THR A 16 -14.34 -17.34 16.53
N ILE A 17 -13.28 -16.68 16.99
CA ILE A 17 -12.02 -16.57 16.24
C ILE A 17 -11.42 -17.96 15.98
N ALA A 18 -11.37 -18.82 16.99
CA ALA A 18 -10.85 -20.19 16.86
C ALA A 18 -11.63 -21.00 15.81
N LYS A 19 -12.97 -20.93 15.81
CA LYS A 19 -13.81 -21.60 14.80
C LYS A 19 -13.55 -21.07 13.39
N ALA A 20 -13.41 -19.75 13.24
CA ALA A 20 -13.08 -19.14 11.95
C ALA A 20 -11.69 -19.59 11.47
N PHE A 21 -10.71 -19.61 12.38
CA PHE A 21 -9.34 -20.06 12.09
C PHE A 21 -9.31 -21.52 11.61
N ASP A 22 -9.99 -22.42 12.33
CA ASP A 22 -10.13 -23.83 11.95
C ASP A 22 -10.78 -23.99 10.57
N TYR A 23 -11.81 -23.19 10.26
CA TYR A 23 -12.45 -23.22 8.96
C TYR A 23 -11.48 -22.78 7.85
N VAL A 24 -10.73 -21.69 8.05
CA VAL A 24 -9.73 -21.20 7.10
C VAL A 24 -8.66 -22.25 6.81
N LEU A 25 -8.19 -22.96 7.84
CA LEU A 25 -7.26 -24.09 7.66
C LEU A 25 -7.90 -25.24 6.87
N LYS A 26 -9.16 -25.59 7.13
CA LYS A 26 -9.88 -26.66 6.40
C LYS A 26 -10.04 -26.35 4.91
N ILE A 27 -10.22 -25.09 4.53
CA ILE A 27 -10.25 -24.67 3.12
C ILE A 27 -8.85 -24.44 2.53
N LYS A 28 -7.79 -24.88 3.24
CA LYS A 28 -6.38 -24.84 2.81
C LYS A 28 -5.89 -23.43 2.51
N LYS A 29 -6.33 -22.47 3.32
CA LYS A 29 -5.89 -21.07 3.30
C LYS A 29 -4.99 -20.78 4.51
N ILE A 30 -4.28 -19.67 4.44
CA ILE A 30 -3.40 -19.19 5.50
C ILE A 30 -4.16 -18.13 6.30
N PRO A 31 -4.62 -18.42 7.53
CA PRO A 31 -5.25 -17.43 8.38
C PRO A 31 -4.20 -16.47 8.99
N ILE A 32 -4.59 -15.21 9.16
CA ILE A 32 -4.01 -14.28 10.13
C ILE A 32 -5.16 -13.66 10.92
N VAL A 33 -4.91 -13.23 12.16
CA VAL A 33 -5.92 -12.56 12.98
C VAL A 33 -5.52 -11.10 13.18
N VAL A 34 -6.45 -10.20 12.91
CA VAL A 34 -6.26 -8.75 13.02
C VAL A 34 -7.43 -8.15 13.77
N ASN A 35 -7.21 -7.04 14.47
CA ASN A 35 -8.31 -6.29 15.07
C ASN A 35 -9.01 -5.43 14.01
N ASP A 36 -10.30 -5.16 14.25
CA ASP A 36 -11.10 -4.30 13.39
C ASP A 36 -10.55 -2.86 13.36
N SER A 37 -10.41 -2.34 12.16
CA SER A 37 -9.99 -0.97 11.88
C SER A 37 -10.33 -0.63 10.43
N ARG A 38 -10.37 0.66 10.08
CA ARG A 38 -10.69 1.08 8.71
C ARG A 38 -9.65 0.55 7.73
N GLY A 39 -10.07 -0.40 6.89
CA GLY A 39 -9.20 -1.07 5.92
C GLY A 39 -8.41 -2.26 6.49
N PHE A 40 -8.68 -2.65 7.73
CA PHE A 40 -8.02 -3.76 8.44
C PHE A 40 -6.49 -3.62 8.36
N TYR A 41 -5.75 -4.72 8.29
CA TYR A 41 -4.30 -4.68 8.06
C TYR A 41 -3.99 -4.71 6.56
N THR A 42 -4.49 -5.71 5.83
CA THR A 42 -4.00 -5.98 4.47
C THR A 42 -4.38 -4.88 3.48
N SER A 43 -5.64 -4.45 3.47
CA SER A 43 -6.12 -3.45 2.50
C SER A 43 -5.57 -2.06 2.82
N ARG A 44 -5.48 -1.71 4.10
CA ARG A 44 -4.87 -0.48 4.59
C ARG A 44 -3.43 -0.35 4.10
N VAL A 45 -2.58 -1.33 4.40
CA VAL A 45 -1.16 -1.28 4.01
C VAL A 45 -1.00 -1.40 2.50
N PHE A 46 -1.70 -2.33 1.85
CA PHE A 46 -1.61 -2.52 0.40
C PHE A 46 -1.89 -1.22 -0.35
N SER A 47 -2.89 -0.44 0.06
CA SER A 47 -3.27 0.81 -0.63
C SER A 47 -2.15 1.84 -0.72
N THR A 48 -1.19 1.80 0.20
CA THR A 48 -0.05 2.74 0.20
C THR A 48 0.87 2.54 -1.00
N TYR A 49 1.00 1.30 -1.50
CA TYR A 49 1.84 0.97 -2.66
C TYR A 49 1.39 1.61 -3.97
N PRO A 50 0.16 1.36 -4.47
CA PRO A 50 -0.33 2.01 -5.67
C PRO A 50 -0.44 3.52 -5.48
N ASN A 51 -0.84 4.00 -4.31
CA ASN A 51 -0.92 5.43 -4.02
C ASN A 51 0.45 6.12 -4.14
N GLU A 52 1.53 5.47 -3.70
CA GLU A 52 2.88 6.01 -3.88
C GLU A 52 3.35 5.96 -5.34
N GLY A 53 2.95 4.94 -6.09
CA GLY A 53 3.13 4.93 -7.55
C GLY A 53 2.40 6.07 -8.26
N LEU A 54 1.18 6.41 -7.80
CA LEU A 54 0.44 7.57 -8.30
C LEU A 54 1.12 8.89 -7.91
N ALA A 55 1.64 9.00 -6.69
CA ALA A 55 2.42 10.15 -6.27
C ALA A 55 3.67 10.35 -7.15
N LEU A 56 4.41 9.28 -7.44
CA LEU A 56 5.55 9.30 -8.35
C LEU A 56 5.15 9.76 -9.77
N LEU A 57 3.98 9.33 -10.25
CA LEU A 57 3.44 9.75 -11.54
C LEU A 57 3.05 11.24 -11.53
N ALA A 58 2.42 11.71 -10.46
CA ALA A 58 2.07 13.12 -10.27
C ALA A 58 3.32 14.03 -10.25
N GLU A 59 4.42 13.53 -9.71
CA GLU A 59 5.72 14.19 -9.72
C GLU A 59 6.44 14.15 -11.08
N GLY A 60 5.81 13.56 -12.11
CA GLY A 60 6.32 13.52 -13.48
C GLY A 60 7.37 12.44 -13.74
N ASN A 61 7.47 11.40 -12.90
CA ASN A 61 8.36 10.27 -13.17
C ASN A 61 7.78 9.39 -14.30
N SER A 62 8.66 8.72 -15.03
CA SER A 62 8.27 7.87 -16.16
C SER A 62 7.35 6.71 -15.72
N PRO A 63 6.14 6.55 -16.30
CA PRO A 63 5.25 5.43 -15.98
C PRO A 63 5.93 4.07 -16.16
N GLN A 64 6.75 3.92 -17.20
CA GLN A 64 7.52 2.71 -17.47
C GLN A 64 8.53 2.41 -16.36
N GLU A 65 9.21 3.44 -15.84
CA GLU A 65 10.21 3.27 -14.78
C GLU A 65 9.56 2.99 -13.44
N ILE A 66 8.42 3.61 -13.14
CA ILE A 66 7.61 3.34 -11.93
C ILE A 66 7.20 1.86 -11.90
N GLU A 67 6.66 1.35 -13.01
CA GLU A 67 6.26 -0.05 -13.16
C GLU A 67 7.45 -1.02 -13.02
N SER A 68 8.57 -0.68 -13.67
CA SER A 68 9.80 -1.47 -13.58
C SER A 68 10.38 -1.48 -12.17
N ALA A 69 10.41 -0.33 -11.50
CA ALA A 69 10.86 -0.18 -10.12
C ALA A 69 10.01 -1.02 -9.17
N GLY A 70 8.68 -1.02 -9.33
CA GLY A 70 7.79 -1.85 -8.52
C GLY A 70 8.15 -3.34 -8.60
N LYS A 71 8.33 -3.85 -9.81
CA LYS A 71 8.74 -5.26 -10.02
C LYS A 71 10.15 -5.54 -9.51
N LYS A 72 11.10 -4.64 -9.73
CA LYS A 72 12.49 -4.76 -9.24
C LYS A 72 12.58 -4.70 -7.71
N ALA A 73 11.65 -4.00 -7.05
CA ALA A 73 11.49 -4.03 -5.59
C ALA A 73 10.98 -5.38 -5.07
N GLY A 74 10.58 -6.31 -5.94
CA GLY A 74 10.07 -7.62 -5.58
C GLY A 74 8.54 -7.72 -5.55
N MET A 75 7.82 -6.65 -5.93
CA MET A 75 6.36 -6.69 -6.02
C MET A 75 5.92 -7.51 -7.25
N PRO A 76 4.80 -8.25 -7.17
CA PRO A 76 4.33 -9.09 -8.28
C PRO A 76 3.83 -8.28 -9.49
N VAL A 77 3.30 -7.08 -9.24
CA VAL A 77 2.69 -6.20 -10.24
C VAL A 77 3.15 -4.76 -9.96
N GLY A 78 3.39 -3.98 -11.01
CA GLY A 78 3.72 -2.55 -10.86
C GLY A 78 2.53 -1.75 -10.32
N PRO A 79 2.77 -0.56 -9.75
CA PRO A 79 1.76 0.14 -8.96
C PRO A 79 0.62 0.72 -9.81
N LEU A 80 0.87 1.14 -11.05
CA LEU A 80 -0.16 1.63 -11.98
C LEU A 80 -0.98 0.46 -12.53
N ALA A 81 -0.30 -0.65 -12.84
CA ALA A 81 -0.97 -1.86 -13.28
C ALA A 81 -1.88 -2.43 -12.19
N VAL A 82 -1.42 -2.49 -10.94
CA VAL A 82 -2.19 -3.12 -9.86
C VAL A 82 -3.41 -2.30 -9.46
N ILE A 83 -3.33 -0.96 -9.48
CA ILE A 83 -4.51 -0.13 -9.21
C ILE A 83 -5.57 -0.22 -10.32
N ASP A 84 -5.15 -0.42 -11.58
CA ASP A 84 -6.10 -0.72 -12.65
C ASP A 84 -6.82 -2.06 -12.43
N GLU A 85 -6.14 -3.08 -11.89
CA GLU A 85 -6.78 -4.36 -11.53
C GLU A 85 -7.76 -4.20 -10.35
N VAL A 86 -7.45 -3.32 -9.39
CA VAL A 86 -8.32 -3.02 -8.23
C VAL A 86 -9.54 -2.19 -8.63
N ASN A 87 -9.42 -1.33 -9.65
CA ASN A 87 -10.35 -0.29 -10.08
C ASN A 87 -10.14 1.05 -9.36
N ILE A 88 -9.73 2.08 -10.12
CA ILE A 88 -9.49 3.45 -9.67
C ILE A 88 -10.80 4.10 -9.19
N GLY A 89 -11.93 3.79 -9.84
CA GLY A 89 -13.25 4.28 -9.45
C GLY A 89 -13.67 3.75 -8.06
N LEU A 90 -13.38 2.48 -7.77
CA LEU A 90 -13.59 1.91 -6.43
C LEU A 90 -12.72 2.62 -5.38
N VAL A 91 -11.45 2.86 -5.67
CA VAL A 91 -10.54 3.60 -4.79
C VAL A 91 -11.07 5.01 -4.51
N ALA A 92 -11.51 5.73 -5.55
CA ALA A 92 -12.14 7.05 -5.40
C ALA A 92 -13.40 6.99 -4.52
N GLY A 93 -14.24 5.97 -4.71
CA GLY A 93 -15.44 5.72 -3.91
C GLY A 93 -15.12 5.50 -2.42
N ILE A 94 -14.17 4.63 -2.11
CA ILE A 94 -13.72 4.35 -0.74
C ILE A 94 -13.20 5.62 -0.06
N ARG A 95 -12.35 6.40 -0.77
CA ARG A 95 -11.81 7.66 -0.25
C ARG A 95 -12.93 8.68 0.00
N ASN A 96 -13.85 8.83 -0.94
CA ASN A 96 -14.96 9.79 -0.82
C ASN A 96 -15.92 9.39 0.32
N GLN A 97 -16.17 8.10 0.51
CA GLN A 97 -16.94 7.61 1.66
C GLN A 97 -16.21 7.87 2.97
N THR A 98 -14.90 7.57 3.04
CA THR A 98 -14.07 7.85 4.22
C THR A 98 -14.07 9.33 4.59
N ARG A 99 -14.02 10.23 3.60
CA ARG A 99 -14.12 11.67 3.83
C ARG A 99 -15.47 12.07 4.43
N LYS A 100 -16.57 11.45 3.99
CA LYS A 100 -17.91 11.69 4.55
C LYS A 100 -18.03 11.19 5.98
N ASP A 101 -17.55 9.98 6.26
CA ASP A 101 -17.58 9.37 7.59
C ASP A 101 -16.80 10.23 8.60
N LEU A 102 -15.56 10.61 8.24
CA LEU A 102 -14.74 11.47 9.10
C LEU A 102 -15.35 12.85 9.30
N ALA A 103 -15.97 13.44 8.27
CA ALA A 103 -16.67 14.71 8.40
C ALA A 103 -17.85 14.61 9.37
N ALA A 104 -18.57 13.49 9.40
CA ALA A 104 -19.63 13.23 10.38
C ALA A 104 -19.10 13.12 11.82
N GLU A 105 -17.85 12.71 12.00
CA GLU A 105 -17.14 12.72 13.29
C GLU A 105 -16.47 14.09 13.62
N GLY A 106 -16.65 15.12 12.78
CA GLY A 106 -15.98 16.41 12.96
C GLY A 106 -14.48 16.41 12.60
N LYS A 107 -14.00 15.35 11.95
CA LYS A 107 -12.62 15.20 11.47
C LYS A 107 -12.53 15.51 9.98
N LYS A 108 -11.30 15.68 9.48
CA LYS A 108 -11.02 15.84 8.04
C LYS A 108 -10.00 14.81 7.60
N LEU A 109 -10.26 14.18 6.44
CA LEU A 109 -9.23 13.41 5.75
C LEU A 109 -8.31 14.39 5.00
N PRO A 110 -7.01 14.49 5.33
CA PRO A 110 -6.10 15.32 4.56
C PRO A 110 -5.96 14.79 3.12
N PRO A 111 -5.81 15.67 2.12
CA PRO A 111 -5.62 15.23 0.75
C PRO A 111 -4.30 14.46 0.61
N GLY A 112 -4.36 13.31 -0.04
CA GLY A 112 -3.19 12.48 -0.34
C GLY A 112 -2.50 12.91 -1.65
N PRO A 113 -1.20 12.59 -1.82
CA PRO A 113 -0.47 12.93 -3.07
C PRO A 113 -0.99 12.17 -4.31
N ALA A 114 -1.71 11.06 -4.10
CA ALA A 114 -2.37 10.31 -5.17
C ALA A 114 -3.71 10.93 -5.60
N ASP A 115 -4.32 11.78 -4.76
CA ASP A 115 -5.69 12.27 -4.97
C ASP A 115 -5.86 13.01 -6.31
N PRO A 116 -4.97 13.94 -6.70
CA PRO A 116 -5.12 14.64 -7.98
C PRO A 116 -5.08 13.70 -9.19
N VAL A 117 -4.34 12.60 -9.10
CA VAL A 117 -4.25 11.59 -10.16
C VAL A 117 -5.53 10.78 -10.24
N ILE A 118 -6.04 10.33 -9.09
CA ILE A 118 -7.31 9.59 -9.00
C ILE A 118 -8.45 10.44 -9.56
N ASP A 119 -8.54 11.71 -9.13
CA ASP A 119 -9.60 12.64 -9.56
C ASP A 119 -9.53 12.90 -11.06
N LEU A 120 -8.34 13.17 -11.59
CA LEU A 120 -8.15 13.36 -13.02
C LEU A 120 -8.58 12.13 -13.84
N MET A 121 -8.11 10.94 -13.44
CA MET A 121 -8.40 9.68 -14.15
C MET A 121 -9.89 9.33 -14.12
N THR A 122 -10.55 9.55 -12.99
CA THR A 122 -11.96 9.19 -12.80
C THR A 122 -12.93 10.25 -13.29
N GLU A 123 -12.78 11.50 -12.86
CA GLU A 123 -13.78 12.55 -13.07
C GLU A 123 -13.67 13.21 -14.45
N LYS A 124 -12.45 13.32 -15.01
CA LYS A 124 -12.23 14.02 -16.27
C LYS A 124 -11.95 13.11 -17.45
N LEU A 125 -11.24 12.00 -17.21
CA LEU A 125 -10.79 11.09 -18.28
C LEU A 125 -11.65 9.84 -18.40
N ASN A 126 -12.48 9.54 -17.40
CA ASN A 126 -13.32 8.34 -17.32
C ASN A 126 -12.53 7.05 -17.63
N ARG A 127 -11.37 6.92 -16.98
CA ARG A 127 -10.46 5.77 -17.04
C ARG A 127 -10.42 5.13 -15.64
N LEU A 128 -11.25 4.12 -15.44
CA LEU A 128 -11.57 3.56 -14.12
C LEU A 128 -10.76 2.30 -13.80
N GLY A 129 -10.03 1.73 -14.75
CA GLY A 129 -9.24 0.52 -14.58
C GLY A 129 -9.64 -0.60 -15.54
N ARG A 130 -9.06 -1.79 -15.32
CA ARG A 130 -9.18 -2.94 -16.23
C ARG A 130 -10.62 -3.41 -16.43
N ALA A 131 -11.43 -3.44 -15.37
CA ALA A 131 -12.83 -3.86 -15.45
C ALA A 131 -13.67 -2.97 -16.39
N ASN A 132 -13.22 -1.74 -16.64
CA ASN A 132 -13.85 -0.80 -17.57
C ASN A 132 -13.10 -0.70 -18.91
N GLY A 133 -12.18 -1.64 -19.18
CA GLY A 133 -11.38 -1.71 -20.41
C GLY A 133 -10.23 -0.70 -20.52
N ARG A 134 -10.15 0.27 -19.60
CA ARG A 134 -9.17 1.35 -19.68
C ARG A 134 -8.86 1.99 -18.32
N GLY A 135 -7.57 2.17 -18.03
CA GLY A 135 -7.02 2.79 -16.83
C GLY A 135 -5.70 3.51 -17.14
N PHE A 136 -4.67 3.36 -16.32
CA PHE A 136 -3.30 3.74 -16.72
C PHE A 136 -2.79 2.92 -17.92
N TYR A 137 -3.36 1.72 -18.10
CA TYR A 137 -3.15 0.87 -19.27
C TYR A 137 -4.34 0.90 -20.22
N GLU A 138 -4.06 0.56 -21.47
CA GLU A 138 -5.06 0.08 -22.44
C GLU A 138 -5.12 -1.45 -22.40
N TYR A 139 -6.33 -1.98 -22.47
CA TYR A 139 -6.62 -3.42 -22.38
C TYR A 139 -7.34 -3.89 -23.65
N PRO A 140 -6.62 -4.10 -24.77
CA PRO A 140 -7.21 -4.61 -26.00
C PRO A 140 -7.72 -6.04 -25.81
N ASP A 141 -8.86 -6.39 -26.42
CA ASP A 141 -9.46 -7.73 -26.35
C ASP A 141 -8.48 -8.82 -26.83
N ASN A 142 -7.73 -8.50 -27.89
CA ASN A 142 -6.74 -9.38 -28.50
C ASN A 142 -5.36 -8.71 -28.52
N GLY A 143 -4.67 -8.72 -27.37
CA GLY A 143 -3.31 -8.20 -27.29
C GLY A 143 -2.76 -8.16 -25.88
N LYS A 144 -1.49 -7.76 -25.76
CA LYS A 144 -0.89 -7.46 -24.45
C LYS A 144 -1.32 -6.05 -24.03
N LYS A 145 -1.66 -5.88 -22.75
CA LYS A 145 -1.87 -4.54 -22.19
C LYS A 145 -0.63 -3.67 -22.38
N TYR A 146 -0.83 -2.39 -22.63
CA TYR A 146 0.24 -1.41 -22.78
C TYR A 146 -0.13 -0.11 -22.07
N LEU A 147 0.88 0.66 -21.64
CA LEU A 147 0.65 1.94 -20.97
C LEU A 147 -0.04 2.91 -21.91
N TRP A 148 -1.05 3.63 -21.39
CA TRP A 148 -1.83 4.56 -22.17
C TRP A 148 -0.95 5.67 -22.77
N PRO A 149 -0.91 5.85 -24.11
CA PRO A 149 0.02 6.78 -24.76
C PRO A 149 -0.12 8.24 -24.30
N GLU A 150 -1.32 8.68 -23.92
CA GLU A 150 -1.58 10.06 -23.49
C GLU A 150 -1.17 10.32 -22.02
N LEU A 151 -0.63 9.34 -21.28
CA LEU A 151 -0.16 9.56 -19.91
C LEU A 151 0.79 10.75 -19.81
N LYS A 152 1.70 10.92 -20.77
CA LYS A 152 2.67 12.04 -20.77
C LYS A 152 2.04 13.41 -21.00
N LYS A 153 0.85 13.46 -21.62
CA LYS A 153 0.09 14.70 -21.80
C LYS A 153 -0.58 15.13 -20.50
N HIS A 154 -1.07 14.16 -19.73
CA HIS A 154 -1.76 14.39 -18.46
C HIS A 154 -0.82 14.47 -17.26
N PHE A 155 0.34 13.80 -17.34
CA PHE A 155 1.40 13.78 -16.34
C PHE A 155 2.75 14.11 -17.02
N PRO A 156 3.02 15.40 -17.28
CA PRO A 156 4.23 15.82 -17.99
C PRO A 156 5.51 15.38 -17.27
N PRO A 157 6.55 14.91 -17.99
CA PRO A 157 7.79 14.51 -17.37
C PRO A 157 8.50 15.64 -16.61
N THR A 158 9.05 15.32 -15.46
CA THR A 158 9.90 16.26 -14.70
C THR A 158 11.30 16.37 -15.31
N LYS A 159 11.96 17.52 -15.08
CA LYS A 159 13.38 17.72 -15.44
C LYS A 159 14.34 16.93 -14.55
N ASN A 160 13.89 16.56 -13.34
CA ASN A 160 14.71 15.88 -12.33
C ASN A 160 14.05 14.55 -11.92
N PRO A 161 14.00 13.54 -12.81
CA PRO A 161 13.39 12.26 -12.49
C PRO A 161 14.18 11.54 -11.39
N LEU A 162 13.47 10.78 -10.55
CA LEU A 162 14.12 9.95 -9.54
C LEU A 162 14.79 8.75 -10.21
N SER A 163 15.87 8.26 -9.58
CA SER A 163 16.43 6.97 -9.98
C SER A 163 15.48 5.83 -9.58
N GLN A 164 15.55 4.71 -10.31
CA GLN A 164 14.73 3.53 -10.00
C GLN A 164 14.92 3.06 -8.55
N ASN A 165 16.15 3.09 -8.02
CA ASN A 165 16.42 2.72 -6.63
C ASN A 165 15.66 3.62 -5.63
N LYS A 166 15.51 4.92 -5.93
CA LYS A 166 14.72 5.83 -5.09
C LYS A 166 13.21 5.64 -5.23
N MET A 167 12.73 5.23 -6.41
CA MET A 167 11.34 4.81 -6.56
C MET A 167 11.05 3.53 -5.77
N MET A 168 11.94 2.53 -5.86
CA MET A 168 11.87 1.28 -5.09
C MET A 168 11.83 1.54 -3.58
N GLU A 169 12.77 2.37 -3.09
CA GLU A 169 12.86 2.77 -1.68
C GLU A 169 11.53 3.38 -1.20
N ARG A 170 10.99 4.38 -1.91
CA ARG A 170 9.72 5.02 -1.55
C ARG A 170 8.55 4.03 -1.49
N MET A 171 8.42 3.18 -2.50
CA MET A 171 7.34 2.20 -2.58
C MET A 171 7.43 1.13 -1.48
N LEU A 172 8.63 0.71 -1.08
CA LEU A 172 8.80 -0.25 0.02
C LEU A 172 8.57 0.42 1.38
N PHE A 173 9.20 1.58 1.61
CA PHE A 173 9.12 2.28 2.89
C PHE A 173 7.69 2.69 3.25
N VAL A 174 6.89 3.17 2.29
CA VAL A 174 5.52 3.61 2.60
C VAL A 174 4.65 2.45 3.13
N GLN A 175 4.85 1.23 2.62
CA GLN A 175 4.13 0.03 3.08
C GLN A 175 4.62 -0.43 4.45
N VAL A 176 5.94 -0.41 4.67
CA VAL A 176 6.55 -0.85 5.93
C VAL A 176 6.17 0.09 7.06
N ILE A 177 6.24 1.40 6.84
CA ILE A 177 5.87 2.41 7.82
C ILE A 177 4.39 2.27 8.19
N GLU A 178 3.50 2.03 7.22
CA GLU A 178 2.08 1.78 7.51
C GLU A 178 1.85 0.47 8.26
N THR A 179 2.67 -0.55 8.02
CA THR A 179 2.64 -1.78 8.84
C THR A 179 3.02 -1.49 10.28
N ILE A 180 4.05 -0.67 10.52
CA ILE A 180 4.46 -0.30 11.88
C ILE A 180 3.32 0.46 12.58
N ARG A 181 2.62 1.37 11.87
CA ARG A 181 1.40 2.01 12.42
C ARG A 181 0.32 0.99 12.75
N CYS A 182 0.06 0.03 11.87
CA CYS A 182 -0.91 -1.04 12.15
C CYS A 182 -0.50 -1.88 13.36
N TYR A 183 0.79 -2.09 13.59
CA TYR A 183 1.29 -2.83 14.75
C TYR A 183 1.19 -2.01 16.05
N GLU A 184 1.60 -0.74 16.02
CA GLU A 184 1.48 0.22 17.11
C GLU A 184 0.01 0.45 17.53
N GLU A 185 -0.88 0.57 16.56
CA GLU A 185 -2.33 0.75 16.78
C GLU A 185 -3.04 -0.57 17.16
N ASN A 186 -2.31 -1.67 17.31
CA ASN A 186 -2.84 -3.01 17.57
C ASN A 186 -3.83 -3.53 16.51
N VAL A 187 -3.78 -3.04 15.27
CA VAL A 187 -4.54 -3.61 14.13
C VAL A 187 -4.00 -4.99 13.79
N VAL A 188 -2.67 -5.15 13.73
CA VAL A 188 -2.01 -6.46 13.67
C VAL A 188 -1.19 -6.62 14.94
N THR A 189 -1.31 -7.77 15.63
CA THR A 189 -0.79 -7.91 17.00
C THR A 189 0.42 -8.81 17.11
N SER A 190 0.87 -9.44 16.02
CA SER A 190 2.07 -10.26 16.00
C SER A 190 2.93 -9.95 14.78
N VAL A 191 4.24 -10.13 14.95
CA VAL A 191 5.22 -9.91 13.88
C VAL A 191 5.08 -10.95 12.79
N GLU A 192 4.71 -12.18 13.17
CA GLU A 192 4.44 -13.28 12.26
C GLU A 192 3.25 -12.98 11.36
N ASP A 193 2.11 -12.52 11.91
CA ASP A 193 0.91 -12.22 11.11
C ASP A 193 1.15 -11.02 10.19
N ALA A 194 1.93 -10.02 10.63
CA ALA A 194 2.33 -8.91 9.78
C ALA A 194 3.19 -9.40 8.59
N ASN A 195 4.21 -10.21 8.84
CA ASN A 195 5.11 -10.69 7.80
C ASN A 195 4.41 -11.69 6.85
N ILE A 196 3.67 -12.66 7.37
CA ILE A 196 2.89 -13.63 6.58
C ILE A 196 1.77 -12.92 5.81
N GLY A 197 1.07 -11.99 6.46
CA GLY A 197 0.01 -11.18 5.86
C GLY A 197 0.52 -10.35 4.69
N SER A 198 1.67 -9.69 4.84
CA SER A 198 2.26 -8.90 3.76
C SER A 198 2.70 -9.73 2.56
N ILE A 199 3.31 -10.90 2.78
CA ILE A 199 3.76 -11.79 1.71
C ILE A 199 2.58 -12.45 0.98
N PHE A 200 1.64 -13.07 1.72
CA PHE A 200 0.59 -13.89 1.13
C PHE A 200 -0.71 -13.13 0.85
N GLY A 201 -0.88 -11.95 1.44
CA GLY A 201 -1.98 -11.02 1.19
C GLY A 201 -1.75 -10.28 -0.11
N TRP A 202 -0.80 -9.34 -0.14
CA TRP A 202 -0.59 -8.47 -1.30
C TRP A 202 0.75 -8.65 -2.02
N GLY A 203 1.61 -9.58 -1.56
CA GLY A 203 2.84 -9.92 -2.26
C GLY A 203 3.99 -8.97 -1.98
N PHE A 204 4.09 -8.42 -0.78
CA PHE A 204 5.21 -7.59 -0.37
C PHE A 204 6.53 -8.35 -0.53
N ALA A 205 7.35 -7.93 -1.50
CA ALA A 205 8.73 -8.34 -1.76
C ALA A 205 9.19 -9.62 -1.02
N PRO A 206 8.76 -10.83 -1.41
CA PRO A 206 8.88 -12.03 -0.57
C PRO A 206 10.32 -12.38 -0.13
N ILE A 207 11.32 -12.03 -0.94
CA ILE A 207 12.75 -12.23 -0.63
C ILE A 207 13.18 -11.42 0.61
N LYS A 208 12.44 -10.37 0.98
CA LYS A 208 12.68 -9.53 2.16
C LYS A 208 12.06 -10.07 3.45
N GLY A 209 11.34 -11.19 3.40
CA GLY A 209 10.83 -11.86 4.60
C GLY A 209 9.58 -11.23 5.24
N GLY A 210 9.01 -10.18 4.63
CA GLY A 210 7.84 -9.47 5.14
C GLY A 210 8.17 -8.04 5.55
N THR A 211 7.14 -7.25 5.85
CA THR A 211 7.28 -5.81 6.12
C THR A 211 8.06 -5.48 7.38
N LEU A 212 7.87 -6.20 8.49
CA LEU A 212 8.62 -5.94 9.73
C LEU A 212 10.01 -6.57 9.67
N GLN A 213 10.14 -7.75 9.06
CA GLN A 213 11.46 -8.35 8.81
C GLN A 213 12.32 -7.47 7.90
N PHE A 214 11.73 -6.72 6.97
CA PHE A 214 12.45 -5.74 6.15
C PHE A 214 13.15 -4.68 7.02
N VAL A 215 12.55 -4.24 8.13
CA VAL A 215 13.18 -3.28 9.04
C VAL A 215 14.41 -3.90 9.72
N ASN A 216 14.29 -5.15 10.16
CA ASN A 216 15.38 -5.89 10.78
C ASN A 216 16.54 -6.10 9.78
N ASP A 217 16.26 -6.47 8.52
CA ASP A 217 17.25 -6.59 7.43
C ASP A 217 17.92 -5.25 7.08
N TYR A 218 17.15 -4.15 7.09
CA TYR A 218 17.66 -2.81 6.79
C TYR A 218 18.51 -2.24 7.94
N GLY A 219 18.25 -2.67 9.18
CA GLY A 219 18.77 -2.08 10.41
C GLY A 219 17.85 -0.97 10.92
N ILE A 220 17.31 -1.14 12.13
CA ILE A 220 16.22 -0.29 12.66
C ILE A 220 16.59 1.20 12.73
N GLN A 221 17.81 1.53 13.16
CA GLN A 221 18.28 2.91 13.29
C GLN A 221 18.45 3.59 11.94
N GLU A 222 18.98 2.87 10.94
CA GLU A 222 19.10 3.40 9.59
C GLU A 222 17.75 3.49 8.89
N PHE A 223 16.83 2.55 9.16
CA PHE A 223 15.47 2.60 8.64
C PHE A 223 14.72 3.82 9.16
N GLU A 224 14.75 4.06 10.48
CA GLU A 224 14.16 5.22 11.14
C GLU A 224 14.70 6.53 10.55
N LYS A 225 16.03 6.67 10.49
CA LYS A 225 16.70 7.85 9.92
C LYS A 225 16.34 8.07 8.45
N GLN A 226 16.19 7.01 7.67
CA GLN A 226 15.78 7.11 6.28
C GLN A 226 14.30 7.48 6.15
N ALA A 227 13.43 6.94 7.01
CA ALA A 227 12.02 7.35 7.09
C ALA A 227 11.89 8.84 7.40
N GLN A 228 12.64 9.37 8.37
CA GLN A 228 12.68 10.82 8.66
C GLN A 228 13.09 11.66 7.44
N LYS A 229 14.11 11.23 6.69
CA LYS A 229 14.55 11.93 5.46
C LYS A 229 13.47 11.93 4.39
N LEU A 230 12.79 10.80 4.20
CA LEU A 230 11.66 10.68 3.27
C LEU A 230 10.48 11.55 3.73
N ALA A 231 10.20 11.60 5.03
CA ALA A 231 9.15 12.44 5.61
C ALA A 231 9.39 13.92 5.34
N LYS A 232 10.62 14.40 5.59
CA LYS A 232 11.02 15.79 5.30
C LYS A 232 10.86 16.16 3.83
N LYS A 233 11.13 15.21 2.92
CA LYS A 233 11.14 15.48 1.47
C LYS A 233 9.78 15.31 0.81
N TYR A 234 9.03 14.29 1.21
CA TYR A 234 7.83 13.84 0.52
C TYR A 234 6.57 13.96 1.37
N GLY A 235 6.68 14.18 2.69
CA GLY A 235 5.56 14.45 3.58
C GLY A 235 5.25 13.33 4.57
N GLU A 236 4.23 13.56 5.38
CA GLU A 236 3.92 12.86 6.63
C GLU A 236 3.67 11.34 6.51
N ARG A 237 3.27 10.84 5.34
CA ARG A 237 3.10 9.39 5.14
C ARG A 237 4.36 8.56 5.41
N PHE A 238 5.54 9.19 5.29
CA PHE A 238 6.84 8.60 5.63
C PHE A 238 7.33 8.94 7.04
N ALA A 239 6.57 9.69 7.84
CA ALA A 239 6.96 10.00 9.21
C ALA A 239 7.05 8.69 10.01
N PRO A 240 8.17 8.44 10.71
CA PRO A 240 8.31 7.26 11.55
C PRO A 240 7.27 7.30 12.68
N PRO A 241 6.53 6.21 12.94
CA PRO A 241 5.64 6.09 14.10
C PRO A 241 6.45 6.11 15.40
N GLU A 242 5.82 6.41 16.53
CA GLU A 242 6.51 6.57 17.83
C GLU A 242 7.24 5.28 18.21
N LEU A 243 6.59 4.14 18.02
CA LEU A 243 7.15 2.81 18.26
C LEU A 243 8.48 2.60 17.50
N LEU A 244 8.57 3.06 16.25
CA LEU A 244 9.81 2.93 15.48
C LEU A 244 10.92 3.81 16.09
N ILE A 245 10.59 5.01 16.54
CA ILE A 245 11.53 5.94 17.17
C ILE A 245 12.05 5.33 18.48
N GLU A 246 11.15 4.83 19.33
CA GLU A 246 11.49 4.20 20.61
C GLU A 246 12.35 2.94 20.41
N MET A 247 11.96 2.05 19.51
CA MET A 247 12.72 0.84 19.21
C MET A 247 14.09 1.15 18.61
N ALA A 248 14.19 2.17 17.75
CA ALA A 248 15.47 2.61 17.18
C ALA A 248 16.41 3.20 18.25
N ALA A 249 15.88 4.00 19.18
CA ALA A 249 16.65 4.56 20.29
C ALA A 249 17.22 3.45 21.19
N ASN A 250 16.49 2.36 21.36
CA ASN A 250 16.88 1.20 22.15
C ASN A 250 17.60 0.09 21.34
N ASN A 251 17.81 0.31 20.04
CA ASN A 251 18.39 -0.66 19.10
C ASN A 251 17.73 -2.06 19.17
N GLN A 252 16.40 -2.06 19.21
CA GLN A 252 15.58 -3.27 19.25
C GLN A 252 15.31 -3.83 17.84
N THR A 253 14.77 -5.04 17.77
CA THR A 253 14.24 -5.64 16.54
C THR A 253 12.75 -5.91 16.72
N PHE A 254 12.02 -5.92 15.61
CA PHE A 254 10.69 -6.53 15.59
C PHE A 254 10.82 -8.04 15.78
#